data_AF-A0A7S8ZWR7-F1
#
_entry.id   AF-A0A7S8ZWR7-F1
#
_cell.length_a   1.000
_cell.length_b   1.000
_cell.length_c   1.000
_cell.angle_alpha   90.00
_cell.angle_beta   90.00
_cell.angle_gamma   90.00
#
_symmetry.space_group_name_H-M   'P 1'
#
loop_
_entity.id
_entity.type
_entity.pdbx_description
1 polymer ?
#
loop_
_entity_poly.entity_id
_entity_poly.type
_entity_poly.pdbx_seq_one_letter_code
_entity_poly.pdbx_strand_id
1 'polypeptide(L)'
;SNVLDRAVDWIFSHLDDLESMDVSEGGRSAAESEGGRDPPPGPHVRDGPGKYELFAFISHMGTSTMCGHYVCHIKKDQQWVIFNDQKVCASEKPPKDMGYLYFYRRVAE
;
A
#
# COMPACT_ATOMS: atom_id res chain seq x y z
N SER A 1 20.34 -23.47 -5.40
CA SER A 1 19.25 -24.23 -4.77
C SER A 1 17.98 -23.85 -5.51
N ASN A 2 17.24 -24.81 -6.08
CA ASN A 2 16.11 -24.55 -6.99
C ASN A 2 14.78 -24.69 -6.24
N VAL A 3 14.55 -23.83 -5.25
CA VAL A 3 13.31 -23.81 -4.46
C VAL A 3 12.33 -22.83 -5.11
N LEU A 4 11.18 -23.32 -5.57
CA LEU A 4 10.21 -22.55 -6.36
C LEU A 4 9.72 -21.28 -5.64
N ASP A 5 9.25 -21.41 -4.41
CA ASP A 5 8.70 -20.27 -3.65
C ASP A 5 9.76 -19.17 -3.44
N ARG A 6 11.00 -19.58 -3.20
CA ARG A 6 12.13 -18.66 -3.08
C ARG A 6 12.48 -18.01 -4.40
N ALA A 7 12.34 -18.69 -5.52
CA ALA A 7 12.57 -18.10 -6.83
C ALA A 7 11.52 -17.03 -7.14
N VAL A 8 10.26 -17.26 -6.78
CA VAL A 8 9.18 -16.28 -6.94
C VAL A 8 9.44 -15.04 -6.06
N ASP A 9 9.71 -15.23 -4.78
CA ASP A 9 10.06 -14.15 -3.85
C ASP A 9 11.29 -13.36 -4.33
N TRP A 10 12.32 -14.07 -4.80
CA TRP A 10 13.53 -13.45 -5.33
C TRP A 10 13.25 -12.56 -6.53
N ILE A 11 12.46 -13.03 -7.51
CA ILE A 11 12.13 -12.23 -8.70
C ILE A 11 11.39 -10.94 -8.32
N PHE A 12 10.39 -10.98 -7.44
CA PHE A 12 9.62 -9.78 -7.07
C PHE A 12 10.39 -8.83 -6.14
N SER A 13 11.32 -9.33 -5.32
CA SER A 13 12.14 -8.51 -4.43
C SER A 13 13.36 -7.87 -5.11
N HIS A 14 13.72 -8.33 -6.31
CA HIS A 14 14.90 -7.85 -7.07
C HIS A 14 14.53 -7.33 -8.47
N LEU A 15 13.24 -7.14 -8.76
CA LEU A 15 12.79 -6.72 -10.09
C LEU A 15 13.33 -5.34 -10.47
N ASP A 16 13.24 -4.37 -9.55
CA ASP A 16 13.75 -3.01 -9.74
C ASP A 16 15.27 -3.00 -9.99
N ASP A 17 16.01 -3.88 -9.30
CA ASP A 17 17.47 -4.03 -9.49
C ASP A 17 17.80 -4.58 -10.88
N LEU A 18 17.06 -5.60 -11.34
CA LEU A 18 17.24 -6.19 -12.67
C LEU A 18 16.89 -5.19 -13.78
N GLU A 19 15.80 -4.44 -13.63
CA GLU A 19 15.42 -3.39 -14.57
C GLU A 19 16.47 -2.28 -14.63
N SER A 20 17.07 -1.91 -13.50
CA SER A 20 18.16 -0.92 -13.44
C SER A 20 19.46 -1.39 -14.13
N MET A 21 19.73 -2.70 -14.13
CA MET A 21 20.89 -3.30 -14.79
C MET A 21 20.75 -3.31 -16.32
N ASP A 22 19.55 -3.58 -16.85
CA ASP A 22 19.29 -3.63 -18.31
C ASP A 22 19.48 -2.25 -18.97
N VAL A 23 19.27 -1.15 -18.23
CA VAL A 23 19.56 0.22 -18.71
C VAL A 23 21.07 0.49 -18.91
N SER A 24 21.94 -0.34 -18.33
CA SER A 24 23.40 -0.14 -18.34
C SER A 24 24.15 -0.90 -19.44
N GLU A 25 23.53 -1.85 -20.15
CA GLU A 25 24.15 -2.60 -21.25
C GLU A 25 23.97 -1.96 -22.65
N GLY A 26 23.46 -0.72 -22.71
CA GLY A 26 23.28 0.06 -23.92
C GLY A 26 24.37 1.10 -24.22
N GLY A 27 25.67 0.76 -24.15
CA GLY A 27 26.72 1.62 -24.71
C GLY A 27 28.06 1.66 -23.94
N ARG A 28 29.12 1.23 -24.63
CA ARG A 28 30.53 1.21 -24.17
C ARG A 28 31.05 2.63 -23.86
N SER A 29 31.80 2.81 -22.77
CA SER A 29 33.23 3.25 -22.77
C SER A 29 33.71 3.73 -21.39
N ALA A 30 35.01 3.55 -21.18
CA ALA A 30 35.75 3.83 -19.94
C ALA A 30 35.77 5.32 -19.56
N ALA A 31 35.85 5.54 -18.23
CA ALA A 31 36.25 6.76 -17.52
C ALA A 31 35.42 8.04 -17.79
N GLU A 32 34.61 8.46 -16.80
CA GLU A 32 34.64 9.81 -16.20
C GLU A 32 33.45 10.05 -15.24
N SER A 33 33.73 10.88 -14.22
CA SER A 33 32.80 11.64 -13.37
C SER A 33 31.92 10.91 -12.33
N GLU A 34 32.41 10.90 -11.09
CA GLU A 34 31.56 10.99 -9.90
C GLU A 34 30.91 12.39 -9.87
N GLY A 35 29.69 12.51 -10.37
CA GLY A 35 28.95 13.77 -10.33
C GLY A 35 27.57 13.64 -10.95
N GLY A 36 26.57 13.36 -10.11
CA GLY A 36 25.15 13.42 -10.50
C GLY A 36 24.65 12.21 -11.26
N ARG A 37 24.66 11.02 -10.64
CA ARG A 37 23.69 9.98 -11.05
C ARG A 37 22.39 10.28 -10.33
N ASP A 38 21.33 10.59 -11.08
CA ASP A 38 19.97 10.48 -10.56
C ASP A 38 19.84 9.09 -9.92
N PRO A 39 19.19 8.97 -8.75
CA PRO A 39 18.97 7.67 -8.15
C PRO A 39 18.32 6.74 -9.19
N PRO A 40 18.69 5.44 -9.20
CA PRO A 40 18.05 4.48 -10.10
C PRO A 40 16.53 4.64 -9.98
N PRO A 41 15.77 4.55 -11.09
CA PRO A 41 14.33 4.73 -11.06
C PRO A 41 13.77 3.76 -10.02
N GLY A 42 13.38 4.30 -8.87
CA GLY A 42 12.72 3.54 -7.83
C GLY A 42 11.36 3.04 -8.35
N PRO A 43 10.66 2.23 -7.54
CA PRO A 43 9.39 1.66 -7.96
C PRO A 43 8.44 2.74 -8.47
N HIS A 44 7.66 2.40 -9.51
CA HIS A 44 6.67 3.30 -10.08
C HIS A 44 5.59 3.68 -9.06
N VAL A 45 5.76 4.83 -8.39
CA VAL A 45 4.83 5.35 -7.39
C VAL A 45 3.92 6.44 -7.96
N ARG A 46 2.67 6.47 -7.48
CA ARG A 46 1.72 7.55 -7.81
C ARG A 46 1.86 8.69 -6.79
N ASP A 47 2.75 9.62 -7.06
CA ASP A 47 2.95 10.79 -6.21
C ASP A 47 1.80 11.83 -6.34
N GLY A 48 1.75 12.81 -5.42
CA GLY A 48 0.82 13.93 -5.43
C GLY A 48 0.62 14.55 -4.05
N PRO A 49 -0.31 15.53 -3.91
CA PRO A 49 -0.51 16.24 -2.65
C PRO A 49 -0.83 15.34 -1.47
N GLY A 50 -0.23 15.63 -0.31
CA GLY A 50 -0.41 14.89 0.95
C GLY A 50 -1.77 15.10 1.65
N LYS A 51 -2.81 15.50 0.92
CA LYS A 51 -4.14 15.80 1.48
C LYS A 51 -5.09 14.63 1.25
N TYR A 52 -5.64 14.09 2.34
CA TYR A 52 -6.47 12.90 2.30
C TYR A 52 -7.75 13.05 3.12
N GLU A 53 -8.78 12.33 2.71
CA GLU A 53 -9.98 12.09 3.50
C GLU A 53 -10.06 10.63 3.93
N LEU A 54 -10.51 10.40 5.17
CA LEU A 54 -10.81 9.05 5.64
C LEU A 54 -12.06 8.52 4.93
N PHE A 55 -11.94 7.40 4.22
CA PHE A 55 -13.07 6.79 3.52
C PHE A 55 -13.41 5.38 4.01
N ALA A 56 -12.48 4.66 4.63
CA ALA A 56 -12.77 3.39 5.27
C ALA A 56 -11.84 3.08 6.43
N PHE A 57 -12.29 2.23 7.36
CA PHE A 57 -11.44 1.63 8.38
C PHE A 57 -11.95 0.25 8.76
N ILE A 58 -11.03 -0.63 9.19
CA ILE A 58 -11.31 -1.97 9.70
C ILE A 58 -11.00 -1.96 11.19
N SER A 59 -11.92 -2.46 12.01
CA SER A 59 -11.77 -2.57 13.46
C SER A 59 -11.65 -4.04 13.85
N HIS A 60 -10.62 -4.37 14.65
CA HIS A 60 -10.58 -5.61 15.42
C HIS A 60 -11.27 -5.38 16.76
N MET A 61 -12.35 -6.10 17.03
CA MET A 61 -13.09 -6.01 18.29
C MET A 61 -12.69 -7.16 19.20
N GLY A 62 -11.96 -6.84 20.25
CA GLY A 62 -11.46 -7.79 21.24
C GLY A 62 -10.15 -7.31 21.84
N THR A 63 -9.85 -7.75 23.07
CA THR A 63 -8.59 -7.43 23.77
C THR A 63 -7.49 -8.48 23.53
N SER A 64 -7.85 -9.64 22.98
CA SER A 64 -6.93 -10.73 22.67
C SER A 64 -6.27 -10.50 21.32
N THR A 65 -4.98 -10.79 21.22
CA THR A 65 -4.28 -10.85 19.93
C THR A 65 -4.56 -12.14 19.17
N MET A 66 -5.10 -13.16 19.84
CA MET A 66 -5.36 -14.49 19.27
C MET A 66 -6.81 -14.66 18.79
N CYS A 67 -7.72 -13.78 19.20
CA CYS A 67 -9.13 -13.84 18.81
C CYS A 67 -9.83 -12.49 18.94
N GLY A 68 -10.89 -12.33 18.15
CA GLY A 68 -11.77 -11.18 18.16
C GLY A 68 -12.68 -11.21 16.95
N HIS A 69 -13.31 -10.07 16.65
CA HIS A 69 -14.24 -9.94 15.53
C HIS A 69 -13.86 -8.77 14.64
N TYR A 70 -13.75 -9.00 13.34
CA TYR A 70 -13.45 -7.94 12.39
C TYR A 70 -14.73 -7.37 11.78
N VAL A 71 -14.84 -6.05 11.79
CA VAL A 71 -15.86 -5.31 11.05
C VAL A 71 -15.20 -4.18 10.27
N CYS A 72 -15.85 -3.71 9.21
CA CYS A 72 -15.37 -2.53 8.49
C CYS A 72 -16.44 -1.46 8.39
N HIS A 73 -15.98 -0.21 8.39
CA HIS A 73 -16.79 0.96 8.14
C HIS A 73 -16.31 1.59 6.85
N ILE A 74 -17.22 1.82 5.91
CA ILE A 74 -16.92 2.45 4.61
C ILE A 74 -17.87 3.63 4.42
N LYS A 75 -17.31 4.78 4.04
CA LYS A 75 -18.05 5.97 3.65
C LYS A 75 -18.46 5.83 2.18
N LYS A 76 -19.75 5.62 1.91
CA LYS A 76 -20.35 5.56 0.58
C LYS A 76 -21.37 6.69 0.44
N ASP A 77 -21.32 7.44 -0.64
CA ASP A 77 -22.24 8.57 -0.90
C ASP A 77 -22.38 9.51 0.31
N GLN A 78 -21.25 9.81 0.94
CA GLN A 78 -21.11 10.62 2.17
C GLN A 78 -21.70 10.02 3.45
N GLN A 79 -22.35 8.85 3.38
CA GLN A 79 -22.89 8.12 4.52
C GLN A 79 -21.93 7.01 4.97
N TRP A 80 -21.76 6.86 6.28
CA TRP A 80 -20.99 5.74 6.84
C TRP A 80 -21.84 4.49 6.92
N VAL A 81 -21.28 3.37 6.51
CA VAL A 81 -21.93 2.06 6.52
C VAL A 81 -21.03 1.08 7.25
N ILE A 82 -21.59 0.35 8.22
CA ILE A 82 -20.92 -0.78 8.86
C ILE A 82 -21.24 -2.05 8.09
N PHE A 83 -20.19 -2.82 7.78
CA PHE A 83 -20.28 -4.17 7.24
C PHE A 83 -19.79 -5.12 8.31
N ASN A 84 -20.72 -5.96 8.79
CA ASN A 84 -20.49 -6.98 9.80
C ASN A 84 -21.08 -8.29 9.28
N ASP A 85 -20.26 -9.05 8.54
CA ASP A 85 -20.66 -10.27 7.85
C ASP A 85 -21.92 -10.06 6.99
N GLN A 86 -23.02 -10.77 7.27
CA GLN A 86 -24.27 -10.60 6.54
C GLN A 86 -25.06 -9.35 6.95
N LYS A 87 -24.65 -8.64 8.01
CA LYS A 87 -25.35 -7.46 8.53
C LYS A 87 -24.69 -6.19 7.98
N VAL A 88 -25.46 -5.43 7.23
CA VAL A 88 -25.04 -4.16 6.64
C VAL A 88 -26.00 -3.07 7.06
N CYS A 89 -25.49 -2.04 7.75
CA CYS A 89 -26.31 -0.99 8.34
C CYS A 89 -25.68 0.39 8.15
N ALA A 90 -26.50 1.43 8.11
CA ALA A 90 -26.01 2.80 8.29
C ALA A 90 -25.36 2.95 9.67
N SER A 91 -24.21 3.62 9.73
CA SER A 91 -23.45 3.88 10.95
C SER A 91 -23.39 5.39 11.17
N GLU A 92 -24.33 5.92 11.95
CA GLU A 92 -24.44 7.37 12.21
C GLU A 92 -23.23 7.92 12.99
N LYS A 93 -22.68 7.10 13.90
CA LYS A 93 -21.54 7.45 14.76
C LYS A 93 -20.48 6.35 14.67
N PRO A 94 -19.74 6.28 13.55
CA PRO A 94 -18.72 5.24 13.37
C PRO A 94 -17.59 5.44 14.40
N PRO A 95 -17.11 4.38 15.08
CA PRO A 95 -16.07 4.45 16.12
C PRO A 95 -14.67 4.60 15.51
N LYS A 96 -14.40 5.78 14.92
CA LYS A 96 -13.17 6.06 14.17
C LYS A 96 -11.90 6.04 15.02
N ASP A 97 -12.02 6.13 16.33
CA ASP A 97 -10.95 6.04 17.33
C ASP A 97 -10.55 4.59 17.67
N MET A 98 -11.37 3.61 17.28
CA MET A 98 -11.20 2.19 17.58
C MET A 98 -10.93 1.36 16.32
N GLY A 99 -10.34 1.97 15.28
CA GLY A 99 -9.91 1.28 14.07
C GLY A 99 -8.53 0.66 14.23
N TYR A 100 -8.26 -0.38 13.45
CA TYR A 100 -6.97 -1.05 13.36
C TYR A 100 -6.26 -0.71 12.05
N LEU A 101 -6.94 -0.85 10.92
CA LEU A 101 -6.43 -0.46 9.60
C LEU A 101 -7.28 0.68 9.04
N TYR A 102 -6.65 1.76 8.61
CA TYR A 102 -7.33 2.94 8.07
C TYR A 102 -6.98 3.14 6.60
N PHE A 103 -8.00 3.48 5.82
CA PHE A 103 -7.89 3.73 4.40
C PHE A 103 -8.27 5.17 4.11
N TYR A 104 -7.28 5.89 3.58
CA TYR A 104 -7.37 7.29 3.22
C TYR A 104 -7.36 7.41 1.71
N ARG A 105 -8.25 8.25 1.18
CA ARG A 105 -8.31 8.57 -0.25
C ARG A 105 -7.78 9.98 -0.45
N ARG A 106 -6.88 10.15 -1.41
CA ARG A 106 -6.34 11.47 -1.76
C ARG A 106 -7.49 12.35 -2.25
N VAL A 107 -7.56 13.57 -1.73
CA VAL A 107 -8.55 14.56 -2.16
C VAL A 107 -8.13 15.07 -3.54
N ALA A 108 -9.05 15.08 -4.51
CA ALA A 108 -8.83 15.76 -5.78
C ALA A 108 -8.86 17.27 -5.52
N GLU A 109 -7.96 18.02 -6.15
CA GLU A 109 -8.08 19.49 -6.17
C GLU A 109 -9.36 19.96 -6.84
#